data_AF-A0A2A2IH99-F1
#
_entry.id   AF-A0A2A2IH99-F1
#
_cell.length_a   1.000
_cell.length_b   1.000
_cell.length_c   1.000
_cell.angle_alpha   90.00
_cell.angle_beta   90.00
_cell.angle_gamma   90.00
#
_symmetry.space_group_name_H-M   'P 1'
#
loop_
_entity.id
_entity.type
_entity.pdbx_description
1 polymer ?
#
loop_
_entity_poly.entity_id
_entity_poly.type
_entity_poly.pdbx_seq_one_letter_code
_entity_poly.pdbx_strand_id
1 'polypeptide(L)'
;MKKNTGCGNGHNSCPPMPVSDVAKSRSIGCEINDRPLSGYERTVILDELRLSIPTEAEIKLPSYAREIKEIRKNVHLTQCKVVQEIEDANDVTLFVEGYVHKNIQYAESSNGWVRDYSVNVPFRCYEPLNLRRSATTPLGSSKNSSTNELRELASNGMEADRCNFGSQTFENYNEPIHCKLISSRVDQWDITNNFDNWGRFNEITEKMKVRLDITLTQKQQQP
;
A
#
# COMPACT_ATOMS: atom_id res chain seq x y z
N MET A 1 -8.73 -35.34 -6.92
CA MET A 1 -8.79 -34.72 -8.26
C MET A 1 -7.91 -33.47 -8.26
N LYS A 2 -6.97 -33.37 -9.20
CA LYS A 2 -6.02 -32.24 -9.33
C LYS A 2 -6.80 -30.94 -9.55
N LYS A 3 -6.68 -29.96 -8.65
CA LYS A 3 -7.12 -28.59 -8.94
C LYS A 3 -6.01 -27.90 -9.72
N ASN A 4 -6.33 -27.62 -10.98
CA ASN A 4 -5.55 -26.83 -11.91
C ASN A 4 -5.44 -25.39 -11.37
N THR A 5 -4.32 -25.02 -10.77
CA THR A 5 -4.04 -23.62 -10.39
C THR A 5 -3.47 -22.92 -11.62
N GLY A 6 -4.37 -22.52 -12.51
CA GLY A 6 -4.06 -21.59 -13.59
C GLY A 6 -3.55 -20.27 -13.01
N CYS A 7 -2.40 -19.83 -13.50
CA CYS A 7 -1.81 -18.53 -13.22
C CYS A 7 -2.72 -17.37 -13.61
N GLY A 8 -2.62 -16.29 -12.84
CA GLY A 8 -2.94 -14.93 -13.28
C GLY A 8 -4.29 -14.39 -12.82
N ASN A 9 -4.27 -13.49 -11.84
CA ASN A 9 -4.80 -12.13 -11.97
C ASN A 9 -4.47 -11.34 -10.70
N GLY A 10 -3.98 -10.11 -10.87
CA GLY A 10 -3.64 -9.21 -9.77
C GLY A 10 -4.82 -9.05 -8.83
N HIS A 11 -4.70 -9.57 -7.61
CA HIS A 11 -5.70 -9.37 -6.58
C HIS A 11 -5.54 -7.93 -6.05
N ASN A 12 -6.43 -7.02 -6.48
CA ASN A 12 -6.55 -5.65 -5.95
C ASN A 12 -7.07 -5.63 -4.49
N SER A 13 -7.31 -6.80 -3.89
CA SER A 13 -7.83 -6.99 -2.54
C SER A 13 -7.36 -8.34 -1.99
N CYS A 14 -7.33 -8.50 -0.66
CA CYS A 14 -7.00 -9.79 -0.04
C CYS A 14 -7.93 -10.90 -0.59
N PRO A 15 -7.40 -12.00 -1.15
CA PRO A 15 -8.23 -13.07 -1.69
C PRO A 15 -9.01 -13.77 -0.56
N PRO A 16 -10.21 -14.31 -0.84
CA PRO A 16 -10.96 -15.04 0.15
C PRO A 16 -10.18 -16.27 0.64
N MET A 17 -10.33 -16.65 1.91
CA MET A 17 -9.69 -17.84 2.43
C MET A 17 -10.14 -19.09 1.65
N PRO A 18 -9.22 -20.03 1.35
CA PRO A 18 -9.57 -21.32 0.75
C PRO A 18 -10.61 -22.07 1.59
N VAL A 19 -11.48 -22.81 0.91
CA VAL A 19 -12.53 -23.60 1.58
C VAL A 19 -11.89 -24.77 2.35
N SER A 20 -12.20 -24.86 3.65
CA SER A 20 -11.77 -25.92 4.57
C SER A 20 -12.91 -26.89 4.89
N ASP A 21 -12.57 -28.06 5.45
CA ASP A 21 -13.55 -29.03 5.94
C ASP A 21 -14.40 -28.44 7.08
N VAL A 22 -15.69 -28.79 7.13
CA VAL A 22 -16.65 -28.25 8.09
C VAL A 22 -16.97 -29.31 9.16
N ALA A 23 -16.69 -28.98 10.43
CA ALA A 23 -17.07 -29.82 11.55
C ALA A 23 -18.58 -29.75 11.83
N LYS A 24 -19.15 -30.84 12.36
CA LYS A 24 -20.52 -30.80 12.90
C LYS A 24 -20.54 -29.96 14.17
N SER A 25 -21.40 -28.94 14.24
CA SER A 25 -21.56 -28.08 15.41
C SER A 25 -23.01 -28.04 15.89
N ARG A 26 -23.21 -27.80 17.18
CA ARG A 26 -24.51 -27.53 17.80
C ARG A 26 -24.38 -26.32 18.72
N SER A 27 -24.99 -25.19 18.33
CA SER A 27 -25.06 -24.00 19.18
C SER A 27 -26.20 -24.15 20.20
N ILE A 28 -25.93 -23.80 21.46
CA ILE A 28 -26.86 -24.01 22.58
C ILE A 28 -27.57 -22.69 22.98
N GLY A 29 -26.97 -21.53 22.69
CA GLY A 29 -27.55 -20.20 22.94
C GLY A 29 -26.59 -19.07 22.58
N CYS A 30 -27.04 -17.83 22.75
CA CYS A 30 -26.25 -16.61 22.61
C CYS A 30 -26.75 -15.60 23.65
N GLU A 31 -25.84 -15.00 24.40
CA GLU A 31 -26.14 -13.93 25.36
C GLU A 31 -25.79 -12.59 24.75
N ILE A 32 -26.72 -11.63 24.84
CA ILE A 32 -26.51 -10.24 24.40
C ILE A 32 -26.38 -9.39 25.66
N ASN A 33 -25.20 -8.79 25.84
CA ASN A 33 -24.95 -7.82 26.89
C ASN A 33 -24.85 -6.44 26.26
N ASP A 34 -25.90 -5.63 26.40
CA ASP A 34 -25.93 -4.27 25.87
C ASP A 34 -24.84 -3.41 26.53
N ARG A 35 -24.03 -2.75 25.70
CA ARG A 35 -23.07 -1.75 26.16
C ARG A 35 -23.70 -0.36 26.05
N PRO A 36 -23.47 0.54 27.02
CA PRO A 36 -23.98 1.90 26.94
C PRO A 36 -23.45 2.57 25.66
N LEU A 37 -24.37 3.11 24.86
CA LEU A 37 -24.01 3.90 23.70
C LEU A 37 -23.41 5.22 24.19
N SER A 38 -22.15 5.47 23.80
CA SER A 38 -21.46 6.72 24.06
C SER A 38 -20.77 7.16 22.79
N GLY A 39 -20.87 8.46 22.49
CA GLY A 39 -20.12 9.07 21.41
C GLY A 39 -20.68 8.87 20.00
N TYR A 40 -19.86 9.22 19.03
CA TYR A 40 -20.14 9.09 17.60
C TYR A 40 -18.85 8.78 16.84
N GLU A 41 -19.00 8.25 15.63
CA GLU A 41 -17.88 7.90 14.78
C GLU A 41 -17.67 8.97 13.70
N ARG A 42 -16.44 9.45 13.54
CA ARG A 42 -16.11 10.49 12.58
C ARG A 42 -14.75 10.24 11.93
N THR A 43 -14.65 10.54 10.63
CA THR A 43 -13.36 10.60 9.94
C THR A 43 -12.62 11.88 10.33
N VAL A 44 -11.42 11.69 10.87
CA VAL A 44 -10.53 12.75 11.33
C VAL A 44 -9.35 12.86 10.36
N ILE A 45 -9.01 14.10 9.98
CA ILE A 45 -7.77 14.39 9.25
C ILE A 45 -6.62 14.37 10.26
N LEU A 46 -5.67 13.47 10.05
CA LEU A 46 -4.49 13.32 10.89
C LEU A 46 -3.37 14.24 10.43
N ASP A 47 -3.15 14.32 9.11
CA ASP A 47 -2.08 15.13 8.52
C ASP A 47 -2.36 15.48 7.04
N GLU A 48 -1.70 16.51 6.55
CA GLU A 48 -1.68 16.95 5.15
C GLU A 48 -0.23 17.11 4.69
N LEU A 49 0.25 16.14 3.92
CA LEU A 49 1.65 15.99 3.57
C LEU A 49 1.91 16.46 2.15
N ARG A 50 3.03 17.15 1.96
CA ARG A 50 3.57 17.47 0.63
C ARG A 50 4.86 16.70 0.42
N LEU A 51 4.77 15.61 -0.34
CA LEU A 51 5.92 14.80 -0.70
C LEU A 51 6.64 15.38 -1.91
N SER A 52 7.96 15.23 -1.93
CA SER A 52 8.79 15.65 -3.04
C SER A 52 9.82 14.57 -3.35
N ILE A 53 9.56 13.80 -4.40
CA ILE A 53 10.28 12.58 -4.71
C ILE A 53 11.18 12.85 -5.94
N PRO A 54 12.49 13.06 -5.78
CA PRO A 54 13.40 13.13 -6.90
C PRO A 54 13.49 11.75 -7.57
N THR A 55 13.46 11.73 -8.90
CA THR A 55 13.50 10.50 -9.69
C THR A 55 14.32 10.75 -10.94
N GLU A 56 15.23 9.83 -11.23
CA GLU A 56 16.01 9.81 -12.47
C GLU A 56 15.62 8.57 -13.26
N ALA A 57 15.48 8.72 -14.58
CA ALA A 57 15.09 7.64 -15.47
C ALA A 57 15.83 7.72 -16.79
N GLU A 58 16.23 6.56 -17.29
CA GLU A 58 16.75 6.39 -18.65
C GLU A 58 15.64 5.81 -19.52
N ILE A 59 15.20 6.59 -20.50
CA ILE A 59 14.14 6.21 -21.42
C ILE A 59 14.76 5.93 -22.78
N LYS A 60 14.73 4.67 -23.20
CA LYS A 60 15.13 4.25 -24.54
C LYS A 60 13.93 4.25 -25.49
N LEU A 61 14.00 5.09 -26.51
CA LEU A 61 13.02 5.11 -27.59
C LEU A 61 13.21 3.87 -28.49
N PRO A 62 12.12 3.29 -29.04
CA PRO A 62 12.22 2.15 -29.96
C PRO A 62 13.03 2.43 -31.24
N SER A 63 13.22 3.70 -31.59
CA SER A 63 13.91 4.15 -32.79
C SER A 63 14.54 5.53 -32.58
N TYR A 64 15.45 5.93 -33.46
CA TYR A 64 16.12 7.22 -33.39
C TYR A 64 15.17 8.36 -33.76
N ALA A 65 14.90 9.23 -32.79
CA ALA A 65 14.10 10.43 -32.90
C ALA A 65 14.94 11.62 -33.37
N ARG A 66 14.42 12.36 -34.33
CA ARG A 66 14.93 13.68 -34.69
C ARG A 66 14.41 14.76 -33.73
N GLU A 67 13.16 14.62 -33.28
CA GLU A 67 12.48 15.61 -32.46
C GLU A 67 11.37 14.96 -31.64
N ILE A 68 11.24 15.37 -30.37
CA ILE A 68 10.05 15.07 -29.55
C ILE A 68 8.99 16.13 -29.83
N LYS A 69 7.75 15.70 -30.09
CA LYS A 69 6.60 16.58 -30.33
C LYS A 69 5.82 16.88 -29.06
N GLU A 70 5.49 15.83 -28.31
CA GLU A 70 4.72 15.97 -27.07
C GLU A 70 5.09 14.85 -26.11
N ILE A 71 5.12 15.15 -24.81
CA ILE A 71 5.22 14.15 -23.74
C ILE A 71 4.08 14.37 -22.75
N ARG A 72 3.02 13.55 -22.84
CA ARG A 72 1.94 13.55 -21.85
C ARG A 72 2.34 12.70 -20.65
N LYS A 73 1.92 13.14 -19.46
CA LYS A 73 2.36 12.55 -18.19
C LYS A 73 1.16 12.40 -17.27
N ASN A 74 0.98 11.21 -16.70
CA ASN A 74 -0.04 10.93 -15.69
C ASN A 74 0.62 10.26 -14.50
N VAL A 75 0.37 10.76 -13.28
CA VAL A 75 0.90 10.16 -12.06
C VAL A 75 -0.10 9.14 -11.53
N HIS A 76 0.37 7.93 -11.25
CA HIS A 76 -0.42 6.84 -10.69
C HIS A 76 0.23 6.36 -9.40
N LEU A 77 -0.55 6.27 -8.31
CA LEU A 77 -0.10 5.61 -7.10
C LEU A 77 -0.53 4.14 -7.14
N THR A 78 0.42 3.25 -6.88
CA THR A 78 0.18 1.82 -6.70
C THR A 78 0.07 1.47 -5.23
N GLN A 79 0.71 2.25 -4.36
CA GLN A 79 0.64 2.09 -2.92
C GLN A 79 0.62 3.45 -2.22
N CYS A 80 -0.25 3.58 -1.22
CA CYS A 80 -0.10 4.55 -0.15
C CYS A 80 -0.56 3.91 1.15
N LYS A 81 0.40 3.53 1.98
CA LYS A 81 0.16 2.81 3.24
C LYS A 81 0.88 3.51 4.37
N VAL A 82 0.15 3.75 5.45
CA VAL A 82 0.71 4.20 6.72
C VAL A 82 0.76 3.01 7.66
N VAL A 83 1.91 2.80 8.29
CA VAL A 83 2.12 1.78 9.32
C VAL A 83 2.36 2.51 10.63
N GLN A 84 1.52 2.23 11.64
CA GLN A 84 1.67 2.76 12.99
C GLN A 84 2.59 1.87 13.80
N GLU A 85 3.38 2.47 14.69
CA GLU A 85 4.08 1.74 15.73
C GLU A 85 3.12 1.39 16.88
N ILE A 86 3.41 0.28 17.58
CA ILE A 86 2.56 -0.18 18.70
C ILE A 86 2.85 0.64 19.97
N GLU A 87 4.08 1.10 20.14
CA GLU A 87 4.53 1.84 21.31
C GLU A 87 4.09 3.31 21.28
N ASP A 88 4.15 3.95 20.10
CA ASP A 88 3.61 5.30 19.85
C ASP A 88 2.73 5.30 18.61
N ALA A 89 1.45 5.64 18.81
CA ALA A 89 0.44 5.65 17.75
C ALA A 89 0.65 6.77 16.71
N ASN A 90 1.43 7.80 17.06
CA ASN A 90 1.67 8.99 16.24
C ASN A 90 2.97 8.90 15.45
N ASP A 91 3.91 8.07 15.89
CA ASP A 91 5.07 7.70 15.11
C ASP A 91 4.66 6.65 14.08
N VAL A 92 4.67 7.08 12.82
CA VAL A 92 4.22 6.27 11.71
C VAL A 92 5.24 6.28 10.58
N THR A 93 5.29 5.19 9.83
CA THR A 93 6.04 5.15 8.57
C THR A 93 5.08 5.20 7.39
N LEU A 94 5.28 6.20 6.52
CA LEU A 94 4.53 6.35 5.28
C LEU A 94 5.26 5.65 4.13
N PHE A 95 4.55 4.74 3.46
CA PHE A 95 5.00 4.04 2.26
C PHE A 95 4.20 4.47 1.04
N VAL A 96 4.84 5.20 0.13
CA VAL A 96 4.24 5.65 -1.14
C VAL A 96 5.01 5.08 -2.31
N GLU A 97 4.28 4.44 -3.23
CA GLU A 97 4.82 3.93 -4.48
C GLU A 97 3.88 4.27 -5.63
N GLY A 98 4.47 4.41 -6.82
CA GLY A 98 3.72 4.71 -8.01
C GLY A 98 4.61 4.78 -9.24
N TYR A 99 4.04 5.31 -10.31
CA TYR A 99 4.76 5.60 -11.54
C TYR A 99 4.19 6.82 -12.25
N VAL A 100 5.04 7.50 -13.01
CA VAL A 100 4.62 8.48 -14.01
C VAL A 100 4.46 7.74 -15.34
N HIS A 101 3.22 7.56 -15.78
CA HIS A 101 2.92 7.07 -17.11
C HIS A 101 3.18 8.17 -18.12
N LYS A 102 4.10 7.91 -19.04
CA LYS A 102 4.46 8.84 -20.10
C LYS A 102 3.99 8.29 -21.43
N ASN A 103 3.37 9.15 -22.22
CA ASN A 103 3.14 8.93 -23.64
C ASN A 103 3.98 9.96 -24.40
N ILE A 104 4.94 9.46 -25.17
CA ILE A 104 5.95 10.23 -25.90
C ILE A 104 5.62 10.14 -27.38
N GLN A 105 5.35 11.29 -27.98
CA GLN A 105 5.19 11.43 -29.42
C GLN A 105 6.43 12.04 -30.04
N TYR A 106 7.00 11.39 -31.05
CA TYR A 106 8.25 11.83 -31.69
C TYR A 106 8.29 11.54 -33.19
N ALA A 107 9.14 12.28 -33.91
CA ALA A 107 9.35 12.11 -35.35
C ALA A 107 10.77 11.62 -35.65
N GLU A 108 10.92 10.70 -36.59
CA GLU A 108 12.22 10.15 -37.02
C GLU A 108 12.88 10.98 -38.14
N SER A 109 12.10 11.79 -38.86
CA SER A 109 12.51 12.57 -40.03
C SER A 109 11.70 13.88 -40.10
N SER A 110 12.13 14.82 -40.97
CA SER A 110 11.38 16.08 -41.19
C SER A 110 10.07 15.85 -41.94
N ASN A 111 10.01 14.79 -42.75
CA ASN A 111 8.87 14.44 -43.58
C ASN A 111 8.54 12.98 -43.23
N GLY A 112 7.47 12.74 -42.48
CA GLY A 112 7.17 11.39 -42.01
C GLY A 112 6.05 11.32 -40.98
N TRP A 113 5.87 10.12 -40.44
CA TRP A 113 4.86 9.80 -39.43
C TRP A 113 5.36 10.13 -38.02
N VAL A 114 4.44 10.54 -37.15
CA VAL A 114 4.69 10.65 -35.71
C VAL A 114 4.53 9.26 -35.10
N ARG A 115 5.52 8.82 -34.32
CA ARG A 115 5.45 7.60 -33.51
C ARG A 115 4.94 7.93 -32.12
N ASP A 116 4.20 7.00 -31.55
CA ASP A 116 3.76 7.01 -30.15
C ASP A 116 4.50 5.91 -29.39
N TYR A 117 5.06 6.26 -28.24
CA TYR A 117 5.72 5.33 -27.34
C TYR A 117 5.32 5.64 -25.90
N SER A 118 4.82 4.63 -25.20
CA SER A 118 4.40 4.76 -23.81
C SER A 118 5.31 3.99 -22.87
N VAL A 119 5.67 4.60 -21.74
CA VAL A 119 6.55 4.02 -20.73
C VAL A 119 6.14 4.46 -19.32
N ASN A 120 6.30 3.58 -18.34
CA ASN A 120 6.07 3.89 -16.93
C ASN A 120 7.41 4.15 -16.24
N VAL A 121 7.55 5.31 -15.61
CA VAL A 121 8.71 5.65 -14.79
C VAL A 121 8.35 5.50 -13.31
N PRO A 122 8.85 4.47 -12.61
CA PRO A 122 8.48 4.21 -11.22
C PRO A 122 9.11 5.21 -10.26
N PHE A 123 8.42 5.47 -9.15
CA PHE A 123 8.93 6.26 -8.02
C PHE A 123 8.49 5.64 -6.69
N ARG A 124 9.28 5.88 -5.64
CA ARG A 124 9.01 5.40 -4.27
C ARG A 124 9.47 6.41 -3.23
N CYS A 125 8.76 6.50 -2.12
CA CYS A 125 9.08 7.34 -0.98
C CYS A 125 8.66 6.61 0.30
N TYR A 126 9.63 6.39 1.19
CA TYR A 126 9.42 5.78 2.50
C TYR A 126 9.97 6.73 3.53
N GLU A 127 9.10 7.29 4.38
CA GLU A 127 9.49 8.33 5.32
C GLU A 127 8.81 8.10 6.67
N PRO A 128 9.57 8.04 7.77
CA PRO A 128 8.99 8.11 9.11
C PRO A 128 8.51 9.55 9.37
N LEU A 129 7.37 9.69 10.02
CA LEU A 129 6.85 11.00 10.43
C LEU A 129 6.05 10.89 11.73
N ASN A 130 6.03 11.98 12.48
CA ASN A 130 5.16 12.14 13.63
C ASN A 130 3.90 12.90 13.19
N LEU A 131 2.72 12.32 13.43
CA LEU A 131 1.44 12.89 13.00
C LEU A 131 1.10 14.17 13.78
N ARG A 132 0.68 15.22 13.06
CA ARG A 132 0.26 16.49 13.68
C ARG A 132 -0.97 16.37 14.58
N ARG A 133 -1.88 15.43 14.27
CA ARG A 133 -3.02 15.09 15.12
C ARG A 133 -2.95 13.61 15.47
N SER A 134 -3.27 13.30 16.72
CA SER A 134 -3.13 11.95 17.22
C SER A 134 -4.03 10.95 16.49
N ALA A 135 -3.43 9.83 16.12
CA ALA A 135 -4.16 8.67 15.64
C ALA A 135 -4.72 7.87 16.83
N THR A 136 -5.67 6.99 16.55
CA THR A 136 -6.12 5.99 17.53
C THR A 136 -4.98 5.03 17.83
N THR A 137 -4.73 4.82 19.12
CA THR A 137 -3.71 3.88 19.59
C THR A 137 -4.06 2.46 19.14
N PRO A 138 -3.16 1.80 18.38
CA PRO A 138 -3.40 0.42 17.98
C PRO A 138 -3.35 -0.50 19.21
N LEU A 139 -4.28 -1.43 19.27
CA LEU A 139 -4.32 -2.48 20.29
C LEU A 139 -3.60 -3.73 19.77
N GLY A 140 -2.66 -4.25 20.56
CA GLY A 140 -1.97 -5.50 20.27
C GLY A 140 -2.92 -6.71 20.27
N SER A 141 -2.58 -7.78 19.55
CA SER A 141 -3.34 -9.04 19.54
C SER A 141 -2.47 -10.18 20.08
N SER A 142 -3.09 -11.22 20.66
CA SER A 142 -2.40 -12.45 21.04
C SER A 142 -3.04 -13.65 20.35
N LYS A 143 -2.36 -14.16 19.32
CA LYS A 143 -2.79 -15.36 18.55
C LYS A 143 -2.11 -16.64 19.02
N ASN A 144 -1.15 -16.56 19.94
CA ASN A 144 -0.40 -17.72 20.38
C ASN A 144 -0.91 -18.21 21.75
N SER A 145 -1.55 -19.38 21.74
CA SER A 145 -2.04 -20.05 22.94
C SER A 145 -0.92 -20.43 23.92
N SER A 146 0.34 -20.54 23.48
CA SER A 146 1.45 -20.92 24.36
C SER A 146 1.72 -19.90 25.48
N THR A 147 1.25 -18.66 25.31
CA THR A 147 1.40 -17.60 26.31
C THR A 147 0.22 -17.53 27.28
N ASN A 148 -0.91 -18.11 26.92
CA ASN A 148 -2.19 -18.07 27.64
C ASN A 148 -2.84 -19.46 27.66
N GLU A 149 -2.05 -20.48 27.96
CA GLU A 149 -2.54 -21.86 28.07
C GLU A 149 -3.17 -22.10 29.43
N LEU A 150 -4.31 -22.80 29.44
CA LEU A 150 -4.99 -23.26 30.64
C LEU A 150 -4.77 -24.77 30.76
N ARG A 151 -4.14 -25.19 31.87
CA ARG A 151 -3.88 -26.59 32.18
C ARG A 151 -4.53 -26.94 33.51
N GLU A 152 -5.17 -28.10 33.54
CA GLU A 152 -5.68 -28.68 34.78
C GLU A 152 -4.63 -29.67 35.34
N LEU A 153 -4.72 -29.97 36.64
CA LEU A 153 -3.90 -31.00 37.27
C LEU A 153 -4.48 -32.38 36.92
N ALA A 154 -3.64 -33.31 36.48
CA ALA A 154 -4.05 -34.69 36.19
C ALA A 154 -4.53 -35.41 37.46
N SER A 155 -5.32 -36.46 37.28
CA SER A 155 -5.91 -37.24 38.39
C SER A 155 -4.89 -37.91 39.32
N ASN A 156 -3.66 -38.16 38.84
CA ASN A 156 -2.55 -38.65 39.66
C ASN A 156 -1.92 -37.56 40.55
N GLY A 157 -2.28 -36.29 40.35
CA GLY A 157 -1.77 -35.15 41.10
C GLY A 157 -0.30 -34.79 40.80
N MET A 158 0.31 -35.38 39.76
CA MET A 158 1.75 -35.29 39.52
C MET A 158 2.12 -34.59 38.21
N GLU A 159 1.16 -34.32 37.33
CA GLU A 159 1.40 -33.72 36.03
C GLU A 159 0.19 -32.90 35.55
N ALA A 160 0.34 -32.18 34.44
CA ALA A 160 -0.77 -31.51 33.78
C ALA A 160 -1.67 -32.54 33.06
N ASP A 161 -2.98 -32.36 33.15
CA ASP A 161 -3.93 -33.17 32.41
C ASP A 161 -3.74 -32.95 30.91
N ARG A 162 -3.44 -34.04 30.21
CA ARG A 162 -3.23 -34.04 28.76
C ARG A 162 -4.55 -34.04 27.99
N CYS A 163 -5.63 -34.47 28.62
CA CYS A 163 -6.96 -34.62 28.03
C CYS A 163 -7.84 -33.38 28.24
N ASN A 164 -7.62 -32.62 29.32
CA ASN A 164 -8.35 -31.40 29.63
C ASN A 164 -7.41 -30.19 29.60
N PHE A 165 -7.52 -29.39 28.54
CA PHE A 165 -6.72 -28.18 28.37
C PHE A 165 -7.52 -27.12 27.61
N GLY A 166 -7.11 -25.87 27.79
CA GLY A 166 -7.71 -24.74 27.12
C GLY A 166 -6.66 -23.68 26.77
N SER A 167 -7.10 -22.62 26.12
CA SER A 167 -6.28 -21.43 25.94
C SER A 167 -7.14 -20.22 25.64
N GLN A 168 -6.58 -19.03 25.87
CA GLN A 168 -7.19 -17.77 25.48
C GLN A 168 -6.36 -17.10 24.39
N THR A 169 -7.00 -16.81 23.26
CA THR A 169 -6.45 -15.98 22.19
C THR A 169 -7.42 -14.86 21.88
N PHE A 170 -6.91 -13.73 21.39
CA PHE A 170 -7.73 -12.59 21.00
C PHE A 170 -7.08 -11.81 19.87
N GLU A 171 -7.95 -11.21 19.05
CA GLU A 171 -7.56 -10.35 17.94
C GLU A 171 -8.24 -9.00 18.08
N ASN A 172 -7.46 -7.94 18.02
CA ASN A 172 -7.93 -6.58 17.94
C ASN A 172 -7.81 -6.10 16.49
N TYR A 173 -8.93 -5.67 15.92
CA TYR A 173 -9.01 -5.15 14.55
C TYR A 173 -8.91 -3.64 14.58
N ASN A 174 -7.68 -3.13 14.44
CA ASN A 174 -7.38 -1.71 14.49
C ASN A 174 -7.85 -0.99 13.22
N GLU A 175 -8.39 0.22 13.39
CA GLU A 175 -8.81 1.06 12.26
C GLU A 175 -7.58 1.59 11.50
N PRO A 176 -7.46 1.33 10.19
CA PRO A 176 -6.31 1.77 9.41
C PRO A 176 -6.30 3.28 9.18
N ILE A 177 -5.10 3.84 9.04
CA ILE A 177 -4.92 5.18 8.48
C ILE A 177 -4.97 5.09 6.95
N HIS A 178 -5.89 5.86 6.36
CA HIS A 178 -6.08 5.95 4.92
C HIS A 178 -5.35 7.15 4.34
N CYS A 179 -4.77 6.95 3.16
CA CYS A 179 -4.27 8.03 2.34
C CYS A 179 -5.32 8.49 1.33
N LYS A 180 -5.34 9.80 1.07
CA LYS A 180 -6.05 10.39 -0.06
C LYS A 180 -5.11 11.30 -0.84
N LEU A 181 -4.83 10.97 -2.10
CA LEU A 181 -4.11 11.86 -3.02
C LEU A 181 -5.02 13.05 -3.38
N ILE A 182 -4.53 14.26 -3.16
CA ILE A 182 -5.24 15.51 -3.45
C ILE A 182 -4.76 16.09 -4.78
N SER A 183 -3.44 16.16 -4.97
CA SER A 183 -2.83 16.65 -6.20
C SER A 183 -1.48 16.01 -6.46
N SER A 184 -1.11 15.97 -7.74
CA SER A 184 0.20 15.55 -8.21
C SER A 184 0.79 16.56 -9.18
N ARG A 185 2.09 16.82 -9.10
CA ARG A 185 2.85 17.64 -10.04
C ARG A 185 4.16 16.97 -10.40
N VAL A 186 4.60 17.14 -11.64
CA VAL A 186 5.90 16.66 -12.11
C VAL A 186 6.67 17.85 -12.65
N ASP A 187 7.78 18.19 -11.99
CA ASP A 187 8.77 19.12 -12.54
C ASP A 187 9.87 18.27 -13.18
N GLN A 188 10.26 18.50 -14.43
CA GLN A 188 11.26 17.64 -15.08
C GLN A 188 12.25 18.40 -15.97
N TRP A 189 13.34 17.71 -16.25
CA TRP A 189 14.39 18.11 -17.17
C TRP A 189 14.84 16.89 -17.99
N ASP A 190 14.77 17.00 -19.32
CA ASP A 190 15.07 15.92 -20.26
C ASP A 190 16.42 16.17 -20.95
N ILE A 191 17.30 15.18 -20.96
CA ILE A 191 18.61 15.23 -21.62
C ILE A 191 18.66 14.15 -22.69
N THR A 192 18.77 14.53 -23.96
CA THR A 192 18.84 13.59 -25.09
C THR A 192 20.26 13.06 -25.26
N ASN A 193 20.40 11.74 -25.44
CA ASN A 193 21.68 11.01 -25.52
C ASN A 193 21.67 9.96 -26.64
N ASN A 194 22.82 9.32 -26.87
CA ASN A 194 23.05 8.30 -27.90
C ASN A 194 22.63 8.76 -29.30
N PHE A 195 23.42 9.68 -29.87
CA PHE A 195 23.16 10.24 -31.19
C PHE A 195 23.71 9.38 -32.32
N ASP A 196 22.95 9.23 -33.40
CA ASP A 196 23.44 8.63 -34.65
C ASP A 196 24.21 9.64 -35.53
N ASN A 197 24.77 9.16 -36.64
CA ASN A 197 25.52 9.99 -37.60
C ASN A 197 24.67 11.10 -38.26
N TRP A 198 23.35 11.07 -38.10
CA TRP A 198 22.42 12.06 -38.62
C TRP A 198 21.91 13.01 -37.53
N GLY A 199 22.47 12.95 -36.32
CA GLY A 199 22.10 13.82 -35.20
C GLY A 199 20.75 13.50 -34.56
N ARG A 200 20.20 12.30 -34.80
CA ARG A 200 19.01 11.81 -34.11
C ARG A 200 19.41 11.08 -32.84
N PHE A 201 18.58 11.09 -31.81
CA PHE A 201 18.83 10.45 -30.51
C PHE A 201 17.81 9.34 -30.27
N ASN A 202 18.14 8.31 -29.50
CA ASN A 202 17.14 7.32 -29.05
C ASN A 202 17.13 7.11 -27.54
N GLU A 203 17.86 7.93 -26.79
CA GLU A 203 17.93 7.85 -25.34
C GLU A 203 17.62 9.21 -24.73
N ILE A 204 16.85 9.21 -23.64
CA ILE A 204 16.53 10.39 -22.85
C ILE A 204 16.85 10.06 -21.40
N THR A 205 17.83 10.76 -20.83
CA THR A 205 18.06 10.78 -19.38
C THR A 205 17.19 11.88 -18.79
N GLU A 206 16.14 11.49 -18.09
CA GLU A 206 15.20 12.39 -17.45
C GLU A 206 15.53 12.52 -15.97
N LYS A 207 15.56 13.77 -15.48
CA LYS A 207 15.61 14.10 -14.06
C LYS A 207 14.31 14.80 -13.71
N MET A 208 13.53 14.25 -12.80
CA MET A 208 12.24 14.80 -12.40
C MET A 208 12.05 14.85 -10.88
N LYS A 209 11.13 15.70 -10.45
CA LYS A 209 10.63 15.80 -9.09
C LYS A 209 9.12 15.55 -9.12
N VAL A 210 8.71 14.39 -8.63
CA VAL A 210 7.29 14.06 -8.44
C VAL A 210 6.85 14.65 -7.10
N ARG A 211 5.91 15.60 -7.15
CA ARG A 211 5.31 16.21 -5.96
C ARG A 211 3.91 15.67 -5.76
N LEU A 212 3.60 15.25 -4.55
CA LEU A 212 2.29 14.71 -4.18
C LEU A 212 1.78 15.48 -2.96
N ASP A 213 0.54 15.97 -3.03
CA ASP A 213 -0.16 16.44 -1.84
C ASP A 213 -1.11 15.32 -1.39
N ILE A 214 -0.93 14.81 -0.18
CA ILE A 214 -1.66 13.67 0.38
C ILE A 214 -2.28 14.06 1.71
N THR A 215 -3.54 13.73 1.91
CA THR A 215 -4.21 13.83 3.22
C THR A 215 -4.24 12.46 3.87
N LEU A 216 -3.83 12.39 5.14
CA LEU A 216 -3.98 11.21 5.98
C LEU A 216 -5.24 11.34 6.83
N THR A 217 -6.07 10.30 6.82
CA THR A 217 -7.34 10.27 7.56
C THR A 217 -7.51 8.96 8.30
N GLN A 218 -8.18 9.00 9.44
CA GLN A 218 -8.58 7.81 10.19
C GLN A 218 -9.99 7.99 10.74
N LYS A 219 -10.75 6.90 10.77
CA LYS A 219 -12.06 6.86 11.42
C LYS A 219 -11.86 6.69 12.92
N GLN A 220 -12.47 7.54 13.73
CA GLN A 220 -12.27 7.53 15.18
C GLN A 220 -13.61 7.59 15.90
N GLN A 221 -13.70 6.89 17.04
CA GLN A 221 -14.79 7.10 17.99
C GLN A 221 -14.44 8.30 18.87
N GLN A 222 -15.35 9.28 18.90
CA GLN A 222 -15.24 10.44 19.78
C GLN A 222 -16.27 10.32 20.90
N PRO A 223 -15.93 10.74 22.13
CA PRO A 223 -16.88 10.81 23.24
C PRO A 223 -18.04 11.77 22.95
#